data_AF-A0A2N0PEE5-F1
#
_entry.id   AF-A0A2N0PEE5-F1
#
_cell.length_a   1.000
_cell.length_b   1.000
_cell.length_c   1.000
_cell.angle_alpha   90.00
_cell.angle_beta   90.00
_cell.angle_gamma   90.00
#
_symmetry.space_group_name_H-M   'P 1'
#
loop_
_entity.id
_entity.type
_entity.pdbx_description
1 polymer ?
#
loop_
_entity_poly.entity_id
_entity_poly.type
_entity_poly.pdbx_seq_one_letter_code
_entity_poly.pdbx_strand_id
1 'polypeptide(L)'
;MRPKCIIQIKHKDLILTTCLSKKKKEDLRNLTNVTLDSFQLLKYSHPHYRLLAYNDFLIQRGHNSTIDFRPAGIPRTDNNTINDNTRLIDSLFQERKIKEDFVNLASGLCEFTYLDFYTDGSFDDNASDGEFPMGYGWTTSNLPNINFTYNGSLQYFPSSTKAETMAILTCLIVCPLFCNVHLFTDSQAAIDSFYKSRNLSSISLRRFNKINNNILWSTIYYLIRQLKLSVILIKVKAHSNDHFNDLADVQAKLGRLQPIPTMINQDHLPNQTLTLKWNDDIPLDKDVRKSVGTILNYRRIETHLNHQSLGSIKKATKDNFIDWSLSAKWFDYNGRNDTTTIKHSKDTKWKIRCSTLSLPTKDILHCNFPLLIPADKLDCFFCNNDMETNEHIWTCPQTRVIIMNIFMKLGQDLINLLNKQADKHSLIINDSVKYSKTFRWAFRNEPIHPAAILLMKSYVTRDLVGIFRSHFNTIKTITTLLLPFIHHCSMTFKSDLWKLRNEKWKLLRTELGLTKKSFLNYRKNITSDPLVIHDITPLDSRRNPRKRKIFTYTNPFCNNFRNFKLEKDFLFILFTSSNFLHSGPFFNHLECNDIINLLFTYLYFELFYL
;
A
#
# COMPACT_ATOMS: atom_id res chain seq x y z
N MET A 1 -41.93 -23.94 -14.38
CA MET A 1 -43.08 -23.03 -14.64
C MET A 1 -42.61 -21.89 -15.53
N ARG A 2 -43.23 -21.64 -16.69
CA ARG A 2 -42.92 -20.44 -17.51
C ARG A 2 -43.71 -19.25 -16.94
N PRO A 3 -43.06 -18.14 -16.53
CA PRO A 3 -43.79 -16.96 -16.09
C PRO A 3 -44.62 -16.39 -17.25
N LYS A 4 -45.89 -16.08 -17.01
CA LYS A 4 -46.81 -15.55 -18.03
C LYS A 4 -46.46 -14.12 -18.48
N CYS A 5 -45.78 -13.34 -17.64
CA CYS A 5 -45.20 -12.04 -18.01
C CYS A 5 -44.01 -11.70 -17.09
N ILE A 6 -43.12 -10.82 -17.56
CA ILE A 6 -42.01 -10.25 -16.78
C ILE A 6 -42.17 -8.74 -16.80
N ILE A 7 -42.30 -8.13 -15.63
CA ILE A 7 -42.44 -6.68 -15.48
C ILE A 7 -41.11 -6.12 -14.97
N GLN A 8 -40.48 -5.21 -15.73
CA GLN A 8 -39.23 -4.56 -15.35
C GLN A 8 -39.52 -3.18 -14.76
N ILE A 9 -39.30 -3.02 -13.46
CA ILE A 9 -39.50 -1.75 -12.75
C ILE A 9 -38.12 -1.23 -12.29
N LYS A 10 -37.85 0.08 -12.45
CA LYS A 10 -36.60 0.67 -11.94
C LYS A 10 -36.62 0.67 -10.41
N HIS A 11 -35.51 0.31 -9.78
CA HIS A 11 -35.39 0.21 -8.32
C HIS A 11 -35.80 1.50 -7.57
N LYS A 12 -35.72 2.67 -8.22
CA LYS A 12 -36.15 3.96 -7.66
C LYS A 12 -37.66 4.05 -7.45
N ASP A 13 -38.44 3.31 -8.24
CA ASP A 13 -39.91 3.34 -8.23
C ASP A 13 -40.50 2.28 -7.27
N LEU A 14 -39.66 1.39 -6.73
CA LEU A 14 -40.03 0.33 -5.77
C LEU A 14 -39.95 0.78 -4.30
N ILE A 15 -39.37 1.95 -4.03
CA ILE A 15 -39.27 2.50 -2.68
C ILE A 15 -40.38 3.54 -2.50
N LEU A 16 -41.55 3.07 -2.07
CA LEU A 16 -42.61 3.94 -1.56
C LEU A 16 -42.44 4.02 -0.04
N THR A 17 -41.44 4.78 0.42
CA THR A 17 -41.36 5.16 1.84
C THR A 17 -42.46 6.18 2.12
N THR A 18 -43.36 5.84 3.04
CA THR A 18 -44.45 6.71 3.50
C THR A 18 -43.88 7.91 4.28
N CYS A 19 -43.51 8.96 3.56
CA CYS A 19 -43.28 10.31 4.10
C CYS A 19 -44.23 11.29 3.41
N LEU A 20 -45.52 11.19 3.71
CA LEU A 20 -46.50 12.23 3.36
C LEU A 20 -47.16 12.74 4.65
N SER A 21 -47.27 14.07 4.78
CA SER A 21 -48.00 14.69 5.86
C SER A 21 -49.50 14.38 5.73
N LYS A 22 -50.21 14.25 6.87
CA LYS A 22 -51.61 13.79 6.96
C LYS A 22 -52.57 14.44 5.95
N LYS A 23 -52.32 15.68 5.52
CA LYS A 23 -53.19 16.45 4.61
C LYS A 23 -53.20 15.97 3.15
N LYS A 24 -52.18 15.25 2.67
CA LYS A 24 -52.10 14.84 1.24
C LYS A 24 -52.61 13.41 0.97
N LYS A 25 -53.08 12.70 2.00
CA LYS A 25 -53.52 11.30 1.87
C LYS A 25 -54.95 11.17 1.34
N GLU A 26 -55.77 12.21 1.45
CA GLU A 26 -57.19 12.20 1.06
C GLU A 26 -57.40 12.35 -0.46
N ASP A 27 -56.43 12.89 -1.19
CA ASP A 27 -56.55 13.14 -2.64
C ASP A 27 -56.10 11.96 -3.54
N LEU A 28 -55.64 10.85 -2.97
CA LEU A 28 -55.22 9.68 -3.74
C LEU A 28 -56.39 8.70 -3.93
N ARG A 29 -56.97 8.69 -5.13
CA ARG A 29 -57.89 7.63 -5.55
C ARG A 29 -57.18 6.28 -5.50
N ASN A 30 -57.70 5.37 -4.69
CA ASN A 30 -57.21 3.99 -4.60
C ASN A 30 -57.32 3.33 -5.97
N LEU A 31 -56.19 3.00 -6.59
CA LEU A 31 -56.16 2.02 -7.66
C LEU A 31 -56.61 0.68 -7.08
N THR A 32 -57.55 0.03 -7.76
CA THR A 32 -58.06 -1.30 -7.40
C THR A 32 -56.89 -2.28 -7.24
N ASN A 33 -56.71 -2.80 -6.03
CA ASN A 33 -55.70 -3.81 -5.73
C ASN A 33 -55.98 -5.07 -6.56
N VAL A 34 -55.14 -5.31 -7.57
CA VAL A 34 -55.09 -6.61 -8.24
C VAL A 34 -54.29 -7.55 -7.34
N THR A 35 -54.94 -8.57 -6.79
CA THR A 35 -54.28 -9.62 -6.01
C THR A 35 -53.47 -10.51 -6.95
N LEU A 36 -52.15 -10.31 -6.99
CA LEU A 36 -51.21 -11.15 -7.70
C LEU A 36 -50.71 -12.25 -6.75
N ASP A 37 -51.28 -13.45 -6.84
CA ASP A 37 -51.03 -14.56 -5.91
C ASP A 37 -49.64 -15.23 -6.05
N SER A 38 -48.82 -14.82 -7.01
CA SER A 38 -47.43 -15.30 -7.10
C SER A 38 -46.54 -14.29 -7.82
N PHE A 39 -45.69 -13.60 -7.07
CA PHE A 39 -44.54 -12.90 -7.63
C PHE A 39 -43.25 -13.45 -7.03
N GLN A 40 -42.27 -13.72 -7.88
CA GLN A 40 -40.91 -14.03 -7.45
C GLN A 40 -40.02 -12.84 -7.79
N LEU A 41 -39.39 -12.27 -6.76
CA LEU A 41 -38.42 -11.21 -6.94
C LEU A 41 -37.11 -11.82 -7.44
N LEU A 42 -36.75 -11.52 -8.68
CA LEU A 42 -35.48 -11.94 -9.25
C LEU A 42 -34.34 -11.06 -8.71
N LYS A 43 -33.31 -11.70 -8.14
CA LYS A 43 -32.18 -11.02 -7.48
C LYS A 43 -31.27 -10.27 -8.47
N TYR A 44 -31.21 -10.76 -9.71
CA TYR A 44 -30.37 -10.21 -10.78
C TYR A 44 -31.20 -9.65 -11.94
N SER A 45 -30.57 -8.89 -12.84
CA SER A 45 -31.26 -8.27 -13.96
C SER A 45 -31.77 -9.32 -14.98
N HIS A 46 -32.84 -8.99 -15.71
CA HIS A 46 -33.39 -9.88 -16.75
C HIS A 46 -32.34 -10.36 -17.78
N PRO A 47 -31.39 -9.52 -18.27
CA PRO A 47 -30.32 -9.98 -19.15
C PRO A 47 -29.44 -11.10 -18.55
N HIS A 48 -29.16 -11.05 -17.24
CA HIS A 48 -28.36 -12.07 -16.57
C HIS A 48 -29.04 -13.44 -16.60
N TYR A 49 -30.34 -13.49 -16.28
CA TYR A 49 -31.11 -14.74 -16.34
C TYR A 49 -31.35 -15.24 -17.75
N ARG A 50 -31.43 -14.32 -18.74
CA ARG A 50 -31.52 -14.69 -20.15
C ARG A 50 -30.22 -15.34 -20.64
N LEU A 51 -29.07 -14.85 -20.16
CA LEU A 51 -27.76 -15.45 -20.39
C LEU A 51 -27.64 -16.83 -19.74
N LEU A 52 -28.06 -16.97 -18.48
CA LEU A 52 -28.10 -18.27 -17.79
C LEU A 52 -29.00 -19.27 -18.51
N ALA A 53 -30.20 -18.88 -18.92
CA ALA A 53 -31.13 -19.75 -19.63
C ALA A 53 -30.62 -20.14 -21.03
N TYR A 54 -29.88 -19.23 -21.70
CA TYR A 54 -29.24 -19.53 -22.96
C TYR A 54 -28.05 -20.48 -22.80
N ASN A 55 -27.24 -20.30 -21.75
CA ASN A 55 -26.16 -21.22 -21.41
C ASN A 55 -26.72 -22.61 -21.05
N ASP A 56 -27.82 -22.68 -20.32
CA ASP A 56 -28.50 -23.93 -19.97
C ASP A 56 -29.09 -24.63 -21.21
N PHE A 57 -29.65 -23.85 -22.15
CA PHE A 57 -30.08 -24.35 -23.46
C PHE A 57 -28.93 -24.89 -24.30
N LEU A 58 -27.77 -24.22 -24.30
CA LEU A 58 -26.58 -24.69 -25.00
C LEU A 58 -26.03 -25.99 -24.39
N ILE A 59 -26.03 -26.10 -23.06
CA ILE A 59 -25.66 -27.34 -22.33
C ILE A 59 -26.60 -28.49 -22.70
N GLN A 60 -27.92 -28.26 -22.72
CA GLN A 60 -28.91 -29.28 -23.10
C GLN A 60 -28.82 -29.70 -24.57
N ARG A 61 -28.29 -28.84 -25.45
CA ARG A 61 -28.05 -29.12 -26.88
C ARG A 61 -26.67 -29.70 -27.16
N GLY A 62 -25.85 -29.96 -26.14
CA GLY A 62 -24.50 -30.53 -26.29
C GLY A 62 -23.44 -29.53 -26.75
N HIS A 63 -23.75 -28.23 -26.76
CA HIS A 63 -22.80 -27.17 -27.07
C HIS A 63 -22.14 -26.68 -25.78
N ASN A 64 -21.17 -27.43 -25.27
CA ASN A 64 -20.34 -27.00 -24.13
C ASN A 64 -19.47 -25.79 -24.53
N SER A 65 -19.80 -24.60 -24.04
CA SER A 65 -18.95 -23.40 -24.17
C SER A 65 -17.97 -23.23 -23.02
N THR A 66 -17.82 -24.23 -22.14
CA THR A 66 -16.62 -24.38 -21.33
C THR A 66 -15.62 -25.19 -22.14
N ILE A 67 -14.94 -24.51 -23.06
CA ILE A 67 -13.64 -25.02 -23.50
C ILE A 67 -12.75 -24.89 -22.27
N ASP A 68 -12.71 -25.93 -21.45
CA ASP A 68 -11.57 -26.19 -20.59
C ASP A 68 -10.36 -26.23 -21.53
N PHE A 69 -9.56 -25.16 -21.56
CA PHE A 69 -8.26 -25.13 -22.25
C PHE A 69 -7.22 -25.95 -21.46
N ARG A 70 -7.63 -27.11 -20.95
CA ARG A 70 -6.74 -28.13 -20.43
C ARG A 70 -6.60 -29.18 -21.52
N PRO A 71 -5.39 -29.43 -22.05
CA PRO A 71 -5.22 -30.50 -23.02
C PRO A 71 -5.70 -31.81 -22.41
N ALA A 72 -6.59 -32.50 -23.14
CA ALA A 72 -7.11 -33.79 -22.76
C ALA A 72 -5.94 -34.77 -22.59
N GLY A 73 -5.76 -35.30 -21.38
CA GLY A 73 -4.93 -36.47 -21.16
C GLY A 73 -5.44 -37.64 -22.00
N ILE A 74 -4.51 -38.51 -22.41
CA ILE A 74 -4.77 -39.73 -23.18
C ILE A 74 -5.81 -40.61 -22.44
N PRO A 75 -6.70 -41.33 -23.15
CA PRO A 75 -7.63 -42.28 -22.52
C PRO A 75 -6.86 -43.28 -21.64
N ARG A 76 -7.36 -43.51 -20.42
CA ARG A 76 -6.78 -44.47 -19.46
C ARG A 76 -6.55 -45.82 -20.12
N THR A 77 -5.29 -46.23 -20.22
CA THR A 77 -4.95 -47.65 -20.26
C THR A 77 -4.86 -48.12 -18.81
N ASP A 78 -5.76 -49.03 -18.42
CA ASP A 78 -5.82 -49.64 -17.09
C ASP A 78 -4.55 -50.43 -16.80
N ASN A 79 -3.50 -49.75 -16.32
CA ASN A 79 -2.38 -50.39 -15.65
C ASN A 79 -2.25 -49.76 -14.26
N ASN A 80 -2.67 -50.53 -13.26
CA ASN A 80 -2.56 -50.22 -11.83
C ASN A 80 -1.10 -50.27 -11.35
N THR A 81 -0.26 -49.35 -11.80
CA THR A 81 0.98 -49.01 -11.12
C THR A 81 0.74 -47.73 -10.33
N ILE A 82 0.65 -47.86 -9.00
CA ILE A 82 0.59 -46.71 -8.09
C ILE A 82 1.90 -45.94 -8.29
N ASN A 83 1.84 -44.85 -9.04
CA ASN A 83 2.99 -44.02 -9.36
C ASN A 83 3.43 -43.29 -8.08
N ASP A 84 4.71 -43.31 -7.71
CA ASP A 84 5.19 -42.63 -6.50
C ASP A 84 4.88 -41.11 -6.53
N ASN A 85 4.75 -40.55 -7.73
CA ASN A 85 4.30 -39.18 -7.99
C ASN A 85 2.91 -38.88 -7.42
N THR A 86 1.99 -39.86 -7.42
CA THR A 86 0.59 -39.66 -6.98
C THR A 86 0.52 -39.20 -5.53
N ARG A 87 1.33 -39.81 -4.64
CA ARG A 87 1.40 -39.43 -3.22
C ARG A 87 1.98 -38.03 -3.01
N LEU A 88 3.00 -37.67 -3.81
CA LEU A 88 3.60 -36.33 -3.77
C LEU A 88 2.61 -35.27 -4.26
N ILE A 89 1.91 -35.51 -5.37
CA ILE A 89 0.87 -34.62 -5.90
C ILE A 89 -0.25 -34.42 -4.87
N ASP A 90 -0.68 -35.51 -4.22
CA ASP A 90 -1.75 -35.45 -3.23
C ASP A 90 -1.40 -34.65 -1.98
N SER A 91 -0.14 -34.74 -1.54
CA SER A 91 0.34 -33.98 -0.39
C SER A 91 0.58 -32.49 -0.70
N LEU A 92 1.04 -32.16 -1.91
CA LEU A 92 1.48 -30.81 -2.26
C LEU A 92 0.38 -29.90 -2.79
N PHE A 93 -0.68 -30.42 -3.39
CA PHE A 93 -1.78 -29.59 -3.91
C PHE A 93 -3.07 -29.81 -3.11
N GLN A 94 -3.94 -28.80 -3.05
CA GLN A 94 -5.23 -28.90 -2.35
C GLN A 94 -6.38 -29.21 -3.32
N GLU A 95 -6.38 -28.55 -4.47
CA GLU A 95 -7.48 -28.60 -5.44
C GLU A 95 -7.54 -29.93 -6.20
N ARG A 96 -8.70 -30.62 -6.13
CA ARG A 96 -8.89 -31.95 -6.73
C ARG A 96 -8.66 -31.95 -8.24
N LYS A 97 -9.19 -30.95 -8.96
CA LYS A 97 -9.05 -30.86 -10.42
C LYS A 97 -7.59 -30.72 -10.86
N ILE A 98 -6.79 -29.95 -10.12
CA ILE A 98 -5.37 -29.75 -10.40
C ILE A 98 -4.59 -31.05 -10.15
N LYS A 99 -4.92 -31.77 -9.06
CA LYS A 99 -4.32 -33.08 -8.78
C LYS A 99 -4.59 -34.07 -9.90
N GLU A 100 -5.84 -34.18 -10.34
CA GLU A 100 -6.24 -35.10 -11.41
C GLU A 100 -5.45 -34.82 -12.71
N ASP A 101 -5.29 -33.54 -13.10
CA ASP A 101 -4.48 -33.19 -14.26
C ASP A 101 -3.02 -33.63 -14.10
N PHE A 102 -2.40 -33.34 -12.95
CA PHE A 102 -1.00 -33.70 -12.73
C PHE A 102 -0.79 -35.20 -12.67
N VAL A 103 -1.72 -35.97 -12.13
CA VAL A 103 -1.66 -37.43 -12.14
C VAL A 103 -1.77 -37.96 -13.58
N ASN A 104 -2.66 -37.40 -14.38
CA ASN A 104 -2.79 -37.78 -15.79
C ASN A 104 -1.51 -37.46 -16.58
N LEU A 105 -0.94 -36.26 -16.41
CA LEU A 105 0.32 -35.86 -17.04
C LEU A 105 1.49 -36.74 -16.58
N ALA A 106 1.60 -37.02 -15.28
CA ALA A 106 2.62 -37.88 -14.72
C ALA A 106 2.52 -39.32 -15.26
N SER A 107 1.30 -39.84 -15.46
CA SER A 107 1.10 -41.15 -16.07
C SER A 107 1.54 -41.19 -17.54
N GLY A 108 1.24 -40.13 -18.31
CA GLY A 108 1.66 -40.02 -19.71
C GLY A 108 3.17 -39.84 -19.89
N LEU A 109 3.86 -39.29 -18.89
CA LEU A 109 5.31 -39.07 -18.93
C LEU A 109 6.12 -40.20 -18.23
N CYS A 110 5.46 -41.22 -17.70
CA CYS A 110 6.09 -42.19 -16.79
C CYS A 110 7.21 -43.04 -17.44
N GLU A 111 7.16 -43.25 -18.75
CA GLU A 111 8.11 -44.10 -19.48
C GLU A 111 9.38 -43.36 -19.94
N PHE A 112 9.41 -42.03 -19.84
CA PHE A 112 10.52 -41.22 -20.35
C PHE A 112 11.60 -41.01 -19.28
N THR A 113 12.85 -41.27 -19.63
CA THR A 113 14.02 -41.05 -18.75
C THR A 113 14.72 -39.72 -18.99
N TYR A 114 14.38 -39.04 -20.09
CA TYR A 114 14.95 -37.78 -20.51
C TYR A 114 13.84 -36.86 -21.03
N LEU A 115 13.71 -35.66 -20.45
CA LEU A 115 12.64 -34.73 -20.75
C LEU A 115 13.16 -33.29 -20.92
N ASP A 116 12.78 -32.66 -22.03
CA ASP A 116 13.10 -31.27 -22.36
C ASP A 116 11.83 -30.42 -22.28
N PHE A 117 11.79 -29.51 -21.31
CA PHE A 117 10.66 -28.59 -21.11
C PHE A 117 11.05 -27.15 -21.43
N TYR A 118 10.12 -26.42 -22.04
CA TYR A 118 10.14 -24.97 -22.14
C TYR A 118 9.14 -24.40 -21.13
N THR A 119 9.57 -23.44 -20.33
CA THR A 119 8.77 -22.85 -19.25
C THR A 119 8.72 -21.34 -19.35
N ASP A 120 7.55 -20.77 -19.06
CA ASP A 120 7.35 -19.32 -19.02
C ASP A 120 6.32 -18.89 -17.95
N GLY A 121 6.37 -17.63 -17.56
CA GLY A 121 5.46 -16.97 -16.63
C GLY A 121 4.98 -15.62 -17.16
N SER A 122 3.67 -15.39 -17.08
CA SER A 122 3.02 -14.14 -17.47
C SER A 122 2.57 -13.38 -16.22
N PHE A 123 2.86 -12.08 -16.18
CA PHE A 123 2.38 -11.17 -15.13
C PHE A 123 1.75 -9.91 -15.75
N ASP A 124 0.58 -9.54 -15.26
CA ASP A 124 -0.14 -8.32 -15.65
C ASP A 124 -0.64 -7.58 -14.40
N ASP A 125 -0.19 -6.34 -14.25
CA ASP A 125 -0.51 -5.47 -13.10
C ASP A 125 -1.93 -4.89 -13.21
N ASN A 126 -2.54 -4.90 -14.40
CA ASN A 126 -3.87 -4.35 -14.68
C ASN A 126 -4.90 -5.44 -15.05
N ALA A 127 -4.77 -6.64 -14.51
CA ALA A 127 -5.68 -7.75 -14.80
C ALA A 127 -7.15 -7.33 -14.62
N SER A 128 -8.00 -7.72 -15.59
CA SER A 128 -9.42 -7.38 -15.60
C SER A 128 -10.21 -8.22 -14.58
N ASP A 129 -11.42 -7.76 -14.22
CA ASP A 129 -12.31 -8.52 -13.33
C ASP A 129 -12.58 -9.93 -13.90
N GLY A 130 -12.05 -10.96 -13.22
CA GLY A 130 -12.18 -12.37 -13.61
C GLY A 130 -10.90 -13.03 -14.11
N GLU A 131 -9.80 -12.28 -14.26
CA GLU A 131 -8.48 -12.82 -14.61
C GLU A 131 -7.54 -12.80 -13.40
N PHE A 132 -6.67 -13.81 -13.28
CA PHE A 132 -5.60 -13.77 -12.30
C PHE A 132 -4.43 -12.92 -12.82
N PRO A 133 -3.76 -12.13 -11.95
CA PRO A 133 -2.64 -11.27 -12.35
C PRO A 133 -1.41 -12.06 -12.79
N MET A 134 -1.34 -13.36 -12.49
CA MET A 134 -0.23 -14.24 -12.83
C MET A 134 -0.71 -15.54 -13.44
N GLY A 135 -0.06 -15.96 -14.52
CA GLY A 135 -0.25 -17.25 -15.16
C GLY A 135 1.09 -17.89 -15.47
N TYR A 136 1.16 -19.20 -15.43
CA TYR A 136 2.36 -19.96 -15.75
C TYR A 136 2.02 -21.03 -16.77
N GLY A 137 3.02 -21.43 -17.56
CA GLY A 137 2.84 -22.41 -18.61
C GLY A 137 4.13 -23.14 -18.96
N TRP A 138 3.98 -24.37 -19.46
CA TRP A 138 5.11 -25.13 -19.98
C TRP A 138 4.69 -26.09 -21.09
N THR A 139 5.66 -26.49 -21.91
CA THR A 139 5.51 -27.48 -22.98
C THR A 139 6.71 -28.42 -23.03
N THR A 140 6.50 -29.69 -23.39
CA THR A 140 7.59 -30.60 -23.77
C THR A 140 8.00 -30.38 -25.23
N SER A 141 9.24 -30.75 -25.58
CA SER A 141 9.78 -30.59 -26.94
C SER A 141 10.40 -31.86 -27.53
N ASN A 142 10.86 -32.79 -26.69
CA ASN A 142 11.65 -33.95 -27.12
C ASN A 142 10.83 -35.24 -27.33
N LEU A 143 9.51 -35.12 -27.49
CA LEU A 143 8.60 -36.26 -27.61
C LEU A 143 8.23 -36.53 -29.08
N PRO A 144 8.25 -37.79 -29.53
CA PRO A 144 8.17 -38.10 -30.97
C PRO A 144 6.80 -37.85 -31.61
N ASN A 145 5.71 -37.87 -30.83
CA ASN A 145 4.34 -37.85 -31.38
C ASN A 145 3.44 -36.73 -30.85
N ILE A 146 3.57 -36.34 -29.57
CA ILE A 146 2.69 -35.35 -28.92
C ILE A 146 3.50 -34.53 -27.92
N ASN A 147 3.35 -33.21 -27.96
CA ASN A 147 3.85 -32.31 -26.92
C ASN A 147 2.82 -32.22 -25.80
N PHE A 148 3.23 -32.48 -24.56
CA PHE A 148 2.41 -32.21 -23.41
C PHE A 148 2.54 -30.74 -23.06
N THR A 149 1.41 -30.07 -22.89
CA THR A 149 1.35 -28.68 -22.44
C THR A 149 0.55 -28.59 -21.15
N TYR A 150 0.88 -27.62 -20.32
CA TYR A 150 0.10 -27.31 -19.14
C TYR A 150 0.12 -25.81 -18.87
N ASN A 151 -0.97 -25.31 -18.31
CA ASN A 151 -1.09 -23.93 -17.89
C ASN A 151 -1.89 -23.83 -16.59
N GLY A 152 -1.65 -22.75 -15.85
CA GLY A 152 -2.37 -22.48 -14.60
C GLY A 152 -2.22 -21.04 -14.15
N SER A 153 -3.09 -20.64 -13.23
CA SER A 153 -3.09 -19.31 -12.60
C SER A 153 -2.50 -19.36 -11.19
N LEU A 154 -1.98 -18.21 -10.73
CA LEU A 154 -1.50 -18.04 -9.35
C LEU A 154 -2.20 -16.87 -8.66
N GLN A 155 -2.36 -16.99 -7.34
CA GLN A 155 -2.90 -15.96 -6.48
C GLN A 155 -1.86 -15.45 -5.47
N TYR A 156 -2.05 -14.21 -5.02
CA TYR A 156 -1.27 -13.52 -3.99
C TYR A 156 0.17 -13.15 -4.39
N PHE A 157 0.63 -12.00 -3.89
CA PHE A 157 1.99 -11.49 -4.04
C PHE A 157 2.54 -11.51 -5.49
N PRO A 158 1.83 -10.90 -6.46
CA PRO A 158 2.12 -11.14 -7.86
C PRO A 158 3.49 -10.64 -8.31
N SER A 159 4.18 -11.43 -9.13
CA SER A 159 5.44 -11.10 -9.79
C SER A 159 5.76 -12.11 -10.90
N SER A 160 6.34 -11.65 -12.01
CA SER A 160 6.78 -12.52 -13.13
C SER A 160 7.61 -13.71 -12.64
N THR A 161 8.59 -13.44 -11.77
CA THR A 161 9.46 -14.47 -11.19
C THR A 161 8.73 -15.54 -10.39
N LYS A 162 7.56 -15.23 -9.81
CA LYS A 162 6.76 -16.21 -9.07
C LYS A 162 6.02 -17.14 -10.04
N ALA A 163 5.49 -16.59 -11.13
CA ALA A 163 4.89 -17.37 -12.21
C ALA A 163 5.92 -18.32 -12.85
N GLU A 164 7.09 -17.82 -13.21
CA GLU A 164 8.18 -18.62 -13.78
C GLU A 164 8.65 -19.73 -12.80
N THR A 165 8.79 -19.41 -11.50
CA THR A 165 9.16 -20.42 -10.49
C THR A 165 8.09 -21.51 -10.37
N MET A 166 6.81 -21.16 -10.49
CA MET A 166 5.72 -22.14 -10.47
C MET A 166 5.70 -23.01 -11.73
N ALA A 167 6.04 -22.45 -12.90
CA ALA A 167 6.19 -23.25 -14.12
C ALA A 167 7.25 -24.35 -13.93
N ILE A 168 8.40 -24.00 -13.31
CA ILE A 168 9.45 -24.96 -12.97
C ILE A 168 8.95 -26.01 -11.96
N LEU A 169 8.20 -25.60 -10.93
CA LEU A 169 7.68 -26.55 -9.95
C LEU A 169 6.72 -27.56 -10.57
N THR A 170 5.80 -27.08 -11.40
CA THR A 170 4.75 -27.91 -12.00
C THR A 170 5.27 -28.80 -13.13
N CYS A 171 6.34 -28.44 -13.82
CA CYS A 171 6.99 -29.36 -14.75
C CYS A 171 7.75 -30.47 -14.00
N LEU A 172 8.39 -30.16 -12.86
CA LEU A 172 9.16 -31.16 -12.10
C LEU A 172 8.29 -32.18 -11.38
N ILE A 173 7.06 -31.82 -10.97
CA ILE A 173 6.18 -32.77 -10.27
C ILE A 173 5.61 -33.85 -11.18
N VAL A 174 5.52 -33.59 -12.49
CA VAL A 174 5.03 -34.58 -13.46
C VAL A 174 6.13 -35.49 -13.98
N CYS A 175 7.41 -35.21 -13.68
CA CYS A 175 8.54 -36.03 -14.10
C CYS A 175 8.57 -37.38 -13.36
N PRO A 176 8.97 -38.48 -14.02
CA PRO A 176 9.16 -39.76 -13.36
C PRO A 176 10.45 -39.79 -12.51
N LEU A 177 10.56 -40.83 -11.69
CA LEU A 177 11.74 -41.10 -10.86
C LEU A 177 13.02 -41.21 -11.71
N PHE A 178 14.11 -40.64 -11.21
CA PHE A 178 15.44 -40.65 -11.84
C PHE A 178 15.53 -39.99 -13.23
N CYS A 179 14.53 -39.19 -13.62
CA CYS A 179 14.54 -38.51 -14.90
C CYS A 179 15.65 -37.44 -14.98
N ASN A 180 16.30 -37.38 -16.14
CA ASN A 180 17.15 -36.25 -16.54
C ASN A 180 16.26 -35.18 -17.20
N VAL A 181 16.29 -33.97 -16.64
CA VAL A 181 15.38 -32.89 -17.03
C VAL A 181 16.18 -31.67 -17.46
N HIS A 182 15.98 -31.22 -18.69
CA HIS A 182 16.46 -29.92 -19.15
C HIS A 182 15.31 -28.93 -19.20
N LEU A 183 15.49 -27.81 -18.52
CA LEU A 183 14.50 -26.73 -18.43
C LEU A 183 15.01 -25.52 -19.20
N PHE A 184 14.37 -25.23 -20.32
CA PHE A 184 14.60 -24.07 -21.15
C PHE A 184 13.71 -22.92 -20.68
N THR A 185 14.32 -21.83 -20.23
CA THR A 185 13.58 -20.64 -19.75
C THR A 185 14.27 -19.36 -20.18
N ASP A 186 13.48 -18.32 -20.46
CA ASP A 186 13.97 -16.98 -20.74
C ASP A 186 14.13 -16.13 -19.46
N SER A 187 13.83 -16.65 -18.27
CA SER A 187 14.02 -15.91 -17.03
C SER A 187 15.39 -16.12 -16.41
N GLN A 188 16.26 -15.12 -16.58
CA GLN A 188 17.53 -15.10 -15.86
C GLN A 188 17.30 -15.03 -14.33
N ALA A 189 16.27 -14.33 -13.89
CA ALA A 189 15.97 -14.16 -12.47
C ALA A 189 15.57 -15.49 -11.80
N ALA A 190 14.84 -16.36 -12.50
CA ALA A 190 14.49 -17.70 -12.04
C ALA A 190 15.75 -18.59 -11.95
N ILE A 191 16.60 -18.57 -12.98
CA ILE A 191 17.88 -19.29 -13.02
C ILE A 191 18.79 -18.88 -11.86
N ASP A 192 19.01 -17.58 -11.70
CA ASP A 192 19.85 -17.03 -10.62
C ASP A 192 19.29 -17.40 -9.24
N SER A 193 17.97 -17.37 -9.07
CA SER A 193 17.30 -17.73 -7.82
C SER A 193 17.45 -19.23 -7.51
N PHE A 194 17.35 -20.10 -8.52
CA PHE A 194 17.58 -21.54 -8.37
C PHE A 194 19.02 -21.84 -7.95
N TYR A 195 20.04 -21.23 -8.57
CA TYR A 195 21.42 -21.49 -8.14
C TYR A 195 21.73 -20.87 -6.77
N LYS A 196 21.15 -19.71 -6.47
CA LYS A 196 21.31 -19.05 -5.17
C LYS A 196 20.68 -19.83 -4.01
N SER A 197 19.56 -20.52 -4.24
CA SER A 197 18.85 -21.26 -3.20
C SER A 197 19.28 -22.74 -3.09
N ARG A 198 20.00 -23.30 -4.08
CA ARG A 198 20.47 -24.70 -4.12
C ARG A 198 21.44 -25.07 -2.98
N ASN A 199 22.13 -24.09 -2.39
CA ASN A 199 23.06 -24.31 -1.29
C ASN A 199 22.37 -24.26 0.09
N LEU A 200 21.33 -25.06 0.31
CA LEU A 200 20.56 -25.07 1.58
C LEU A 200 21.42 -25.41 2.81
N SER A 201 22.46 -26.23 2.67
CA SER A 201 23.33 -26.63 3.79
C SER A 201 24.27 -25.53 4.26
N SER A 202 24.60 -24.54 3.42
CA SER A 202 25.52 -23.44 3.76
C SER A 202 24.81 -22.11 4.01
N ILE A 203 23.52 -22.01 3.66
CA ILE A 203 22.72 -20.81 3.86
C ILE A 203 21.96 -20.94 5.18
N SER A 204 22.17 -19.99 6.09
CA SER A 204 21.38 -19.94 7.33
C SER A 204 19.88 -19.74 7.02
N LEU A 205 18.99 -20.33 7.83
CA LEU A 205 17.53 -20.19 7.68
C LEU A 205 17.10 -18.72 7.52
N ARG A 206 17.77 -17.81 8.24
CA ARG A 206 17.58 -16.36 8.13
C ARG A 206 17.85 -15.81 6.73
N ARG A 207 18.90 -16.26 6.06
CA ARG A 207 19.24 -15.82 4.70
C ARG A 207 18.29 -16.44 3.68
N PHE A 208 17.87 -17.69 3.91
CA PHE A 208 16.88 -18.37 3.07
C PHE A 208 15.51 -17.67 3.11
N ASN A 209 15.03 -17.27 4.29
CA ASN A 209 13.77 -16.52 4.45
C ASN A 209 13.77 -15.11 3.85
N LYS A 210 14.93 -14.61 3.38
CA LYS A 210 15.02 -13.34 2.63
C LYS A 210 14.95 -13.54 1.12
N ILE A 211 15.03 -14.78 0.65
CA ILE A 211 14.86 -15.12 -0.76
C ILE A 211 13.37 -15.09 -1.04
N ASN A 212 12.97 -14.40 -2.12
CA ASN A 212 11.58 -14.38 -2.53
C ASN A 212 11.16 -15.77 -3.05
N ASN A 213 9.91 -16.13 -2.87
CA ASN A 213 9.34 -17.43 -3.24
C ASN A 213 10.04 -18.59 -2.53
N ASN A 214 10.54 -18.39 -1.31
CA ASN A 214 11.26 -19.39 -0.52
C ASN A 214 10.46 -20.70 -0.39
N ILE A 215 9.13 -20.62 -0.23
CA ILE A 215 8.24 -21.78 -0.17
C ILE A 215 8.26 -22.60 -1.46
N LEU A 216 8.19 -21.93 -2.63
CA LEU A 216 8.24 -22.60 -3.93
C LEU A 216 9.59 -23.28 -4.14
N TRP A 217 10.69 -22.58 -3.80
CA TRP A 217 12.04 -23.15 -3.90
C TRP A 217 12.24 -24.34 -2.96
N SER A 218 11.80 -24.25 -1.69
CA SER A 218 11.81 -25.40 -0.76
C SER A 218 11.08 -26.61 -1.34
N THR A 219 9.94 -26.38 -1.99
CA THR A 219 9.14 -27.43 -2.63
C THR A 219 9.86 -28.03 -3.82
N ILE A 220 10.46 -27.21 -4.69
CA ILE A 220 11.27 -27.67 -5.83
C ILE A 220 12.42 -28.56 -5.35
N TYR A 221 13.18 -28.14 -4.34
CA TYR A 221 14.30 -28.96 -3.83
C TYR A 221 13.83 -30.24 -3.15
N TYR A 222 12.68 -30.19 -2.47
CA TYR A 222 12.06 -31.39 -1.93
C TYR A 222 11.69 -32.37 -3.04
N LEU A 223 11.06 -31.91 -4.12
CA LEU A 223 10.71 -32.73 -5.30
C LEU A 223 11.94 -33.34 -5.96
N ILE A 224 12.98 -32.54 -6.23
CA ILE A 224 14.23 -33.01 -6.83
C ILE A 224 14.86 -34.12 -5.98
N ARG A 225 14.82 -33.99 -4.64
CA ARG A 225 15.38 -35.00 -3.72
C ARG A 225 14.54 -36.28 -3.67
N GLN A 226 13.21 -36.17 -3.62
CA GLN A 226 12.32 -37.34 -3.55
C GLN A 226 12.32 -38.13 -4.86
N LEU A 227 12.23 -37.43 -5.99
CA LEU A 227 12.21 -38.03 -7.32
C LEU A 227 13.61 -38.32 -7.88
N LYS A 228 14.67 -37.94 -7.15
CA LYS A 228 16.09 -38.10 -7.52
C LYS A 228 16.39 -37.60 -8.94
N LEU A 229 15.83 -36.43 -9.27
CA LEU A 229 15.94 -35.82 -10.60
C LEU A 229 17.32 -35.20 -10.83
N SER A 230 17.81 -35.29 -12.06
CA SER A 230 18.96 -34.51 -12.52
C SER A 230 18.44 -33.32 -13.33
N VAL A 231 18.52 -32.10 -12.77
CA VAL A 231 17.92 -30.90 -13.35
C VAL A 231 18.99 -29.91 -13.81
N ILE A 232 18.91 -29.50 -15.08
CA ILE A 232 19.75 -28.47 -15.71
C ILE A 232 18.84 -27.35 -16.24
N LEU A 233 19.12 -26.10 -15.86
CA LEU A 233 18.41 -24.94 -16.40
C LEU A 233 19.26 -24.31 -17.51
N ILE A 234 18.65 -24.08 -18.67
CA ILE A 234 19.27 -23.53 -19.87
C ILE A 234 18.57 -22.21 -20.20
N LYS A 235 19.36 -21.15 -20.33
CA LYS A 235 18.87 -19.82 -20.68
C LYS A 235 18.55 -19.75 -22.17
N VAL A 236 17.29 -19.50 -22.50
CA VAL A 236 16.84 -19.17 -23.86
C VAL A 236 16.84 -17.66 -24.04
N LYS A 237 17.15 -17.16 -25.24
CA LYS A 237 17.12 -15.74 -25.52
C LYS A 237 15.67 -15.31 -25.78
N ALA A 238 15.16 -14.34 -25.02
CA ALA A 238 13.83 -13.79 -25.28
C ALA A 238 13.75 -13.23 -26.71
N HIS A 239 12.63 -13.46 -27.39
CA HIS A 239 12.37 -13.02 -28.78
C HIS A 239 13.34 -13.59 -29.82
N SER A 240 13.83 -14.82 -29.64
CA SER A 240 14.67 -15.52 -30.63
C SER A 240 13.90 -16.33 -31.67
N ASN A 241 12.56 -16.16 -31.76
CA ASN A 241 11.66 -16.98 -32.58
C ASN A 241 11.81 -18.49 -32.32
N ASP A 242 12.04 -18.86 -31.06
CA ASP A 242 12.03 -20.27 -30.65
C ASP A 242 10.57 -20.71 -30.47
N HIS A 243 10.13 -21.61 -31.35
CA HIS A 243 8.74 -22.07 -31.41
C HIS A 243 8.22 -22.60 -30.07
N PHE A 244 9.04 -23.34 -29.32
CA PHE A 244 8.60 -23.93 -28.05
C PHE A 244 8.57 -22.92 -26.91
N ASN A 245 9.46 -21.93 -26.93
CA ASN A 245 9.43 -20.82 -25.98
C ASN A 245 8.19 -19.93 -26.23
N ASP A 246 7.89 -19.62 -27.49
CA ASP A 246 6.69 -18.85 -27.84
C ASP A 246 5.41 -19.61 -27.46
N LEU A 247 5.40 -20.94 -27.59
CA LEU A 247 4.31 -21.78 -27.10
C LEU A 247 4.17 -21.70 -25.58
N ALA A 248 5.27 -21.73 -24.82
CA ALA A 248 5.25 -21.58 -23.37
C ALA A 248 4.70 -20.20 -22.92
N ASP A 249 5.07 -19.11 -23.60
CA ASP A 249 4.52 -17.76 -23.36
C ASP A 249 3.00 -17.73 -23.59
N VAL A 250 2.53 -18.33 -24.69
CA VAL A 250 1.10 -18.47 -24.96
C VAL A 250 0.41 -19.26 -23.85
N GLN A 251 0.99 -20.38 -23.40
CA GLN A 251 0.44 -21.15 -22.29
C GLN A 251 0.40 -20.34 -20.99
N ALA A 252 1.44 -19.55 -20.67
CA ALA A 252 1.46 -18.72 -19.49
C ALA A 252 0.40 -17.62 -19.53
N LYS A 253 0.15 -17.02 -20.70
CA LYS A 253 -0.94 -16.06 -20.90
C LYS A 253 -2.32 -16.70 -20.76
N LEU A 254 -2.53 -17.88 -21.35
CA LEU A 254 -3.77 -18.65 -21.17
C LEU A 254 -3.97 -19.06 -19.70
N GLY A 255 -2.88 -19.35 -18.98
CA GLY A 255 -2.88 -19.67 -17.57
C GLY A 255 -3.56 -18.60 -16.70
N ARG A 256 -3.47 -17.31 -17.06
CA ARG A 256 -4.15 -16.21 -16.33
C ARG A 256 -5.67 -16.29 -16.39
N LEU A 257 -6.20 -16.92 -17.43
CA LEU A 257 -7.63 -17.08 -17.66
C LEU A 257 -8.21 -18.31 -16.95
N GLN A 258 -7.35 -19.14 -16.31
CA GLN A 258 -7.81 -20.31 -15.60
C GLN A 258 -8.63 -19.89 -14.37
N PRO A 259 -9.80 -20.52 -14.14
CA PRO A 259 -10.71 -20.10 -13.06
C PRO A 259 -10.23 -20.53 -11.66
N ILE A 260 -9.30 -21.50 -11.58
CA ILE A 260 -8.83 -22.07 -10.32
C ILE A 260 -7.33 -21.78 -10.17
N PRO A 261 -6.92 -21.01 -9.14
CA PRO A 261 -5.52 -20.75 -8.87
C PRO A 261 -4.84 -21.98 -8.27
N THR A 262 -3.60 -22.22 -8.68
CA THR A 262 -2.78 -23.30 -8.15
C THR A 262 -2.19 -22.86 -6.82
N MET A 263 -2.54 -23.59 -5.74
CA MET A 263 -2.02 -23.38 -4.39
C MET A 263 -1.28 -24.61 -3.88
N ILE A 264 -0.12 -24.37 -3.27
CA ILE A 264 0.70 -25.43 -2.66
C ILE A 264 0.38 -25.52 -1.17
N ASN A 265 0.15 -26.76 -0.71
CA ASN A 265 0.01 -27.09 0.69
C ASN A 265 1.39 -27.10 1.36
N GLN A 266 1.52 -26.32 2.44
CA GLN A 266 2.80 -25.98 3.06
C GLN A 266 3.11 -26.83 4.28
N ASP A 267 2.09 -27.47 4.85
CA ASP A 267 2.20 -28.15 6.14
C ASP A 267 2.97 -29.48 6.04
N HIS A 268 3.26 -29.94 4.81
CA HIS A 268 3.96 -31.20 4.52
C HIS A 268 5.42 -31.04 4.06
N LEU A 269 5.98 -29.83 4.10
CA LEU A 269 7.37 -29.58 3.70
C LEU A 269 8.35 -29.91 4.86
N PRO A 270 9.23 -30.91 4.72
CA PRO A 270 10.06 -31.40 5.84
C PRO A 270 11.11 -30.40 6.32
N ASN A 271 11.49 -29.42 5.49
CA ASN A 271 12.54 -28.46 5.81
C ASN A 271 11.98 -27.10 6.30
N GLN A 272 10.66 -26.96 6.41
CA GLN A 272 9.99 -25.71 6.78
C GLN A 272 9.08 -25.95 7.99
N THR A 273 9.64 -25.76 9.19
CA THR A 273 8.94 -25.99 10.46
C THR A 273 7.78 -25.04 10.72
N LEU A 274 7.77 -23.86 10.09
CA LEU A 274 6.69 -22.88 10.23
C LEU A 274 6.56 -22.03 8.97
N THR A 275 5.32 -21.86 8.51
CA THR A 275 4.98 -20.85 7.51
C THR A 275 4.07 -19.81 8.12
N LEU A 276 4.47 -18.55 8.06
CA LEU A 276 3.64 -17.45 8.53
C LEU A 276 2.53 -17.19 7.53
N LYS A 277 1.28 -17.28 7.99
CA LYS A 277 0.09 -16.92 7.23
C LYS A 277 -0.43 -15.57 7.72
N TRP A 278 -0.82 -14.71 6.80
CA TRP A 278 -1.52 -13.47 7.08
C TRP A 278 -3.02 -13.74 7.10
N ASN A 279 -3.67 -13.43 8.23
CA ASN A 279 -5.07 -13.73 8.50
C ASN A 279 -5.44 -15.21 8.27
N ASP A 280 -4.54 -16.14 8.58
CA ASP A 280 -4.69 -17.59 8.39
C ASP A 280 -4.91 -18.07 6.93
N ASP A 281 -5.06 -17.14 5.98
CA ASP A 281 -5.37 -17.41 4.58
C ASP A 281 -4.16 -17.24 3.65
N ILE A 282 -3.35 -16.19 3.84
CA ILE A 282 -2.34 -15.77 2.86
C ILE A 282 -0.93 -16.15 3.34
N PRO A 283 -0.28 -17.17 2.76
CA PRO A 283 1.07 -17.53 3.17
C PRO A 283 2.09 -16.47 2.72
N LEU A 284 2.98 -16.09 3.63
CA LEU A 284 4.06 -15.15 3.35
C LEU A 284 5.23 -15.88 2.68
N ASP A 285 5.31 -15.75 1.36
CA ASP A 285 6.35 -16.31 0.49
C ASP A 285 7.51 -15.34 0.19
N LYS A 286 7.56 -14.20 0.91
CA LYS A 286 8.56 -13.13 0.78
C LYS A 286 9.19 -12.82 2.12
N ASP A 287 10.23 -11.96 2.11
CA ASP A 287 10.84 -11.45 3.35
C ASP A 287 9.75 -10.89 4.28
N VAL A 288 9.54 -11.60 5.40
CA VAL A 288 8.50 -11.31 6.40
C VAL A 288 8.64 -9.88 6.91
N ARG A 289 9.88 -9.41 7.16
CA ARG A 289 10.14 -8.08 7.70
C ARG A 289 9.74 -7.00 6.70
N LYS A 290 10.05 -7.19 5.42
CA LYS A 290 9.67 -6.23 4.38
C LYS A 290 8.16 -6.22 4.14
N SER A 291 7.54 -7.40 4.13
CA SER A 291 6.11 -7.55 3.91
C SER A 291 5.30 -6.90 5.03
N VAL A 292 5.60 -7.26 6.29
CA VAL A 292 4.96 -6.66 7.47
C VAL A 292 5.30 -5.17 7.59
N GLY A 293 6.55 -4.79 7.33
CA GLY A 293 6.98 -3.38 7.36
C GLY A 293 6.18 -2.51 6.39
N THR A 294 5.86 -3.03 5.20
CA THR A 294 5.03 -2.35 4.21
C THR A 294 3.60 -2.16 4.70
N ILE A 295 2.99 -3.21 5.25
CA ILE A 295 1.63 -3.16 5.81
C ILE A 295 1.56 -2.15 6.98
N LEU A 296 2.54 -2.19 7.88
CA LEU A 296 2.64 -1.24 8.98
C LEU A 296 2.79 0.19 8.47
N ASN A 297 3.58 0.43 7.43
CA ASN A 297 3.72 1.77 6.83
C ASN A 297 2.41 2.29 6.24
N TYR A 298 1.62 1.43 5.59
CA TYR A 298 0.28 1.81 5.11
C TYR A 298 -0.65 2.20 6.27
N ARG A 299 -0.73 1.36 7.30
CA ARG A 299 -1.52 1.65 8.51
C ARG A 299 -1.06 2.95 9.19
N ARG A 300 0.25 3.21 9.19
CA ARG A 300 0.83 4.43 9.76
C ARG A 300 0.40 5.67 8.99
N ILE A 301 0.49 5.65 7.65
CA ILE A 301 0.07 6.77 6.81
C ILE A 301 -1.44 7.01 6.96
N GLU A 302 -2.25 5.96 6.98
CA GLU A 302 -3.69 6.05 7.19
C GLU A 302 -4.02 6.70 8.53
N THR A 303 -3.42 6.22 9.63
CA THR A 303 -3.61 6.78 10.98
C THR A 303 -3.15 8.24 11.04
N HIS A 304 -2.03 8.57 10.38
CA HIS A 304 -1.52 9.93 10.28
C HIS A 304 -2.52 10.85 9.57
N LEU A 305 -3.00 10.49 8.38
CA LEU A 305 -3.95 11.30 7.60
C LEU A 305 -5.36 11.35 8.22
N ASN A 306 -5.73 10.36 9.04
CA ASN A 306 -6.99 10.35 9.78
C ASN A 306 -6.99 11.29 11.00
N HIS A 307 -5.85 11.88 11.37
CA HIS A 307 -5.78 12.85 12.45
C HIS A 307 -6.66 14.09 12.14
N GLN A 308 -7.44 14.55 13.12
CA GLN A 308 -8.43 15.63 12.93
C GLN A 308 -7.82 16.92 12.38
N SER A 309 -6.62 17.29 12.83
CA SER A 309 -5.91 18.49 12.33
C SER A 309 -5.49 18.38 10.86
N LEU A 310 -5.36 17.18 10.29
CA LEU A 310 -4.92 16.98 8.91
C LEU A 310 -6.08 16.73 7.95
N GLY A 311 -7.33 17.02 8.35
CA GLY A 311 -8.51 16.84 7.51
C GLY A 311 -8.42 17.55 6.15
N SER A 312 -7.85 18.77 6.12
CA SER A 312 -7.62 19.52 4.87
C SER A 312 -6.61 18.84 3.94
N ILE A 313 -5.57 18.21 4.50
CA ILE A 313 -4.55 17.45 3.75
C ILE A 313 -5.11 16.10 3.27
N LYS A 314 -5.92 15.44 4.09
CA LYS A 314 -6.64 14.21 3.70
C LYS A 314 -7.57 14.48 2.51
N LYS A 315 -8.31 15.60 2.51
CA LYS A 315 -9.13 16.01 1.37
C LYS A 315 -8.27 16.28 0.13
N ALA A 316 -7.19 17.06 0.27
CA ALA A 316 -6.27 17.32 -0.84
C ALA A 316 -5.62 16.05 -1.43
N THR A 317 -5.43 15.02 -0.61
CA THR A 317 -4.95 13.70 -1.03
C THR A 317 -5.99 12.97 -1.88
N LYS A 318 -7.26 12.95 -1.44
CA LYS A 318 -8.38 12.37 -2.19
C LYS A 318 -8.60 13.08 -3.53
N ASP A 319 -8.48 14.41 -3.53
CA ASP A 319 -8.63 15.25 -4.72
C ASP A 319 -7.39 15.22 -5.63
N ASN A 320 -6.37 14.40 -5.31
CA ASN A 320 -5.15 14.24 -6.11
C ASN A 320 -4.34 15.54 -6.31
N PHE A 321 -4.39 16.49 -5.37
CA PHE A 321 -3.60 17.73 -5.47
C PHE A 321 -2.12 17.54 -5.11
N ILE A 322 -1.82 16.59 -4.23
CA ILE A 322 -0.46 16.31 -3.72
C ILE A 322 0.21 15.23 -4.57
N ASP A 323 1.47 15.46 -4.95
CA ASP A 323 2.34 14.40 -5.46
C ASP A 323 3.09 13.76 -4.28
N TRP A 324 2.59 12.61 -3.81
CA TRP A 324 3.19 11.90 -2.67
C TRP A 324 4.56 11.33 -2.98
N SER A 325 4.85 10.98 -4.23
CA SER A 325 6.14 10.41 -4.62
C SER A 325 7.27 11.44 -4.49
N LEU A 326 7.02 12.67 -4.94
CA LEU A 326 7.97 13.78 -4.82
C LEU A 326 7.93 14.42 -3.45
N SER A 327 6.77 14.45 -2.77
CA SER A 327 6.68 14.91 -1.39
C SER A 327 7.48 14.03 -0.43
N ALA A 328 7.46 12.70 -0.61
CA ALA A 328 8.29 11.78 0.18
C ALA A 328 9.79 12.09 0.01
N LYS A 329 10.25 12.22 -1.25
CA LYS A 329 11.64 12.63 -1.56
C LYS A 329 11.98 14.00 -0.98
N TRP A 330 11.03 14.93 -0.94
CA TRP A 330 11.21 16.26 -0.35
C TRP A 330 11.42 16.23 1.17
N PHE A 331 10.66 15.38 1.88
CA PHE A 331 10.85 15.24 3.32
C PHE A 331 12.24 14.68 3.66
N ASP A 332 12.76 13.78 2.82
CA ASP A 332 14.11 13.21 2.96
C ASP A 332 15.23 14.10 2.38
N TYR A 333 14.89 15.12 1.58
CA TYR A 333 15.87 15.94 0.88
C TYR A 333 16.71 16.79 1.84
N ASN A 334 18.03 16.66 1.74
CA ASN A 334 19.00 17.49 2.45
C ASN A 334 19.63 18.52 1.49
N GLY A 335 19.22 19.79 1.60
CA GLY A 335 19.77 20.89 0.80
C GLY A 335 21.11 21.44 1.30
N ARG A 336 21.72 20.87 2.35
CA ARG A 336 22.95 21.39 2.96
C ARG A 336 24.20 20.52 2.74
N ASN A 337 24.12 19.44 1.96
CA ASN A 337 25.19 18.49 1.62
C ASN A 337 25.96 17.84 2.80
N ASP A 338 25.76 18.28 4.04
CA ASP A 338 26.37 17.71 5.24
C ASP A 338 25.46 16.67 5.90
N THR A 339 26.03 15.53 6.31
CA THR A 339 25.30 14.37 6.85
C THR A 339 24.52 14.68 8.14
N THR A 340 25.05 15.53 9.02
CA THR A 340 24.37 15.97 10.26
C THR A 340 24.79 17.37 10.69
N THR A 341 23.96 18.38 10.43
CA THR A 341 24.18 19.74 10.97
C THR A 341 22.96 20.23 11.75
N ILE A 342 23.20 21.07 12.77
CA ILE A 342 22.13 21.75 13.52
C ILE A 342 21.21 22.54 12.59
N LYS A 343 21.77 23.11 11.50
CA LYS A 343 21.00 23.84 10.49
C LYS A 343 20.09 22.89 9.71
N HIS A 344 20.57 21.73 9.27
CA HIS A 344 19.75 20.70 8.65
C HIS A 344 18.59 20.27 9.57
N SER A 345 18.85 19.96 10.84
CA SER A 345 17.81 19.59 11.80
C SER A 345 16.75 20.69 11.99
N LYS A 346 17.15 21.97 11.95
CA LYS A 346 16.22 23.11 12.01
C LYS A 346 15.34 23.23 10.76
N ASP A 347 15.87 22.86 9.59
CA ASP A 347 15.13 22.90 8.33
C ASP A 347 14.18 21.70 8.24
N THR A 348 14.62 20.50 8.58
CA THR A 348 13.75 19.30 8.69
C THR A 348 12.63 19.52 9.70
N LYS A 349 12.94 20.10 10.87
CA LYS A 349 11.94 20.48 11.87
C LYS A 349 10.91 21.48 11.32
N TRP A 350 11.34 22.43 10.48
CA TRP A 350 10.44 23.38 9.84
C TRP A 350 9.52 22.68 8.85
N LYS A 351 10.05 21.85 7.95
CA LYS A 351 9.27 21.07 6.98
C LYS A 351 8.17 20.24 7.66
N ILE A 352 8.56 19.46 8.68
CA ILE A 352 7.64 18.57 9.41
C ILE A 352 6.57 19.38 10.15
N ARG A 353 6.93 20.51 10.77
CA ARG A 353 5.94 21.32 11.49
C ARG A 353 4.95 22.01 10.56
N CYS A 354 5.39 22.42 9.38
CA CYS A 354 4.50 22.99 8.37
C CYS A 354 3.53 21.94 7.83
N SER A 355 4.02 20.73 7.53
CA SER A 355 3.17 19.65 7.00
C SER A 355 2.18 19.12 8.03
N THR A 356 2.57 19.09 9.30
CA THR A 356 1.72 18.58 10.39
C THR A 356 0.88 19.65 11.09
N LEU A 357 0.92 20.90 10.64
CA LEU A 357 0.24 22.05 11.26
C LEU A 357 0.56 22.20 12.75
N SER A 358 1.84 22.01 13.11
CA SER A 358 2.36 22.05 14.48
C SER A 358 3.37 23.19 14.70
N LEU A 359 3.30 24.26 13.90
CA LEU A 359 4.04 25.48 14.19
C LEU A 359 3.56 26.08 15.52
N PRO A 360 4.44 26.67 16.35
CA PRO A 360 4.08 27.20 17.67
C PRO A 360 3.30 28.53 17.55
N THR A 361 2.08 28.46 17.04
CA THR A 361 1.05 29.50 17.00
C THR A 361 0.44 29.71 18.40
N LYS A 362 -0.23 30.85 18.65
CA LYS A 362 -0.76 31.18 19.99
C LYS A 362 -1.72 30.12 20.52
N ASP A 363 -2.60 29.57 19.67
CA ASP A 363 -3.49 28.45 20.03
C ASP A 363 -2.69 27.25 20.61
N ILE A 364 -1.62 26.82 19.93
CA ILE A 364 -0.78 25.69 20.35
C ILE A 364 0.05 26.07 21.59
N LEU A 365 0.56 27.29 21.65
CA LEU A 365 1.33 27.76 22.79
C LEU A 365 0.47 27.86 24.05
N HIS A 366 -0.74 28.40 23.96
CA HIS A 366 -1.73 28.41 25.04
C HIS A 366 -2.16 27.01 25.45
N CYS A 367 -2.40 26.10 24.49
CA CYS A 367 -2.70 24.70 24.81
C CYS A 367 -1.59 24.03 25.64
N ASN A 368 -0.32 24.38 25.39
CA ASN A 368 0.82 23.82 26.10
C ASN A 368 1.16 24.56 27.40
N PHE A 369 0.91 25.87 27.46
CA PHE A 369 1.29 26.78 28.55
C PHE A 369 0.15 27.76 28.91
N PRO A 370 -1.03 27.26 29.34
CA PRO A 370 -2.21 28.10 29.55
C PRO A 370 -2.02 29.19 30.62
N LEU A 371 -1.21 28.94 31.65
CA LEU A 371 -0.96 29.95 32.71
C LEU A 371 0.01 31.05 32.28
N LEU A 372 0.89 30.78 31.30
CA LEU A 372 1.85 31.78 30.81
C LEU A 372 1.24 32.64 29.70
N ILE A 373 0.32 32.08 28.94
CA ILE A 373 -0.26 32.72 27.76
C ILE A 373 -1.76 32.75 28.00
N PRO A 374 -2.31 33.87 28.48
CA PRO A 374 -3.72 33.93 28.81
C PRO A 374 -4.60 33.98 27.54
N ALA A 375 -5.86 33.57 27.70
CA ALA A 375 -6.79 33.33 26.60
C ALA A 375 -7.24 34.63 25.87
N ASP A 376 -7.14 35.76 26.56
CA ASP A 376 -7.38 37.11 26.06
C ASP A 376 -6.35 37.59 25.04
N LYS A 377 -5.20 36.90 24.91
CA LYS A 377 -4.13 37.27 23.98
C LYS A 377 -3.97 36.30 22.81
N LEU A 378 -5.01 35.54 22.44
CA LEU A 378 -4.97 34.53 21.37
C LEU A 378 -5.12 35.09 19.96
N ASP A 379 -5.48 36.36 19.82
CA ASP A 379 -5.73 36.96 18.51
C ASP A 379 -4.48 36.99 17.64
N CYS A 380 -4.67 36.91 16.32
CA CYS A 380 -3.62 36.91 15.33
C CYS A 380 -2.76 38.17 15.42
N PHE A 381 -1.43 38.01 15.44
CA PHE A 381 -0.47 39.12 15.45
C PHE A 381 -0.60 40.13 14.29
N PHE A 382 -1.34 39.77 13.24
CA PHE A 382 -1.48 40.59 12.04
C PHE A 382 -2.85 41.25 11.96
N CYS A 383 -3.95 40.49 12.08
CA CYS A 383 -5.30 41.06 11.95
C CYS A 383 -5.97 41.44 13.27
N ASN A 384 -5.51 40.93 14.43
CA ASN A 384 -6.14 41.11 15.74
C ASN A 384 -7.65 40.77 15.84
N ASN A 385 -8.24 40.15 14.81
CA ASN A 385 -9.69 39.87 14.74
C ASN A 385 -10.01 38.38 14.94
N ASP A 386 -9.14 37.49 14.45
CA ASP A 386 -9.32 36.04 14.52
C ASP A 386 -8.22 35.41 15.37
N MET A 387 -8.51 34.24 15.96
CA MET A 387 -7.54 33.45 16.71
C MET A 387 -6.35 33.00 15.83
N GLU A 388 -5.12 33.12 16.33
CA GLU A 388 -3.93 32.66 15.61
C GLU A 388 -3.83 31.12 15.60
N THR A 389 -4.24 30.51 14.48
CA THR A 389 -4.08 29.08 14.22
C THR A 389 -3.09 28.82 13.07
N ASN A 390 -2.61 27.58 12.96
CA ASN A 390 -1.76 27.16 11.85
C ASN A 390 -2.43 27.31 10.47
N GLU A 391 -3.76 27.29 10.40
CA GLU A 391 -4.48 27.55 9.14
C GLU A 391 -4.60 29.05 8.87
N HIS A 392 -4.96 29.83 9.90
CA HIS A 392 -5.14 31.27 9.79
C HIS A 392 -3.89 32.03 9.35
N ILE A 393 -2.68 31.60 9.75
CA ILE A 393 -1.42 32.26 9.34
C ILE A 393 -1.29 32.39 7.82
N TRP A 394 -1.76 31.39 7.07
CA TRP A 394 -1.65 31.35 5.62
C TRP A 394 -2.79 32.08 4.90
N THR A 395 -3.91 32.34 5.59
CA THR A 395 -5.13 32.93 5.01
C THR A 395 -5.47 34.31 5.59
N CYS A 396 -4.68 34.82 6.53
CA CYS A 396 -4.92 36.09 7.18
C CYS A 396 -4.93 37.26 6.15
N PRO A 397 -5.93 38.16 6.19
CA PRO A 397 -6.03 39.27 5.23
C PRO A 397 -4.78 40.18 5.22
N GLN A 398 -4.19 40.41 6.39
CA GLN A 398 -3.03 41.28 6.55
C GLN A 398 -1.72 40.61 6.10
N THR A 399 -1.63 39.28 6.12
CA THR A 399 -0.46 38.55 5.57
C THR A 399 -0.59 38.31 4.07
N ARG A 400 -1.80 38.42 3.49
CA ARG A 400 -2.05 38.17 2.07
C ARG A 400 -1.13 38.95 1.14
N VAL A 401 -0.91 40.25 1.38
CA VAL A 401 -0.05 41.10 0.54
C VAL A 401 1.41 40.62 0.61
N ILE A 402 1.87 40.24 1.80
CA ILE A 402 3.23 39.70 2.00
C ILE A 402 3.38 38.37 1.25
N ILE A 403 2.42 37.46 1.41
CA ILE A 403 2.44 36.15 0.74
C ILE A 403 2.38 36.34 -0.78
N MET A 404 1.54 37.25 -1.29
CA MET A 404 1.46 37.57 -2.71
C MET A 404 2.82 38.02 -3.27
N ASN A 405 3.52 38.93 -2.57
CA ASN A 405 4.85 39.38 -2.98
C ASN A 405 5.89 38.25 -2.98
N ILE A 406 5.83 37.36 -1.98
CA ILE A 406 6.69 36.16 -1.94
C ILE A 406 6.42 35.27 -3.16
N PHE A 407 5.16 34.98 -3.48
CA PHE A 407 4.81 34.14 -4.63
C PHE A 407 5.17 34.79 -5.97
N MET A 408 5.07 36.11 -6.11
CA MET A 408 5.55 36.82 -7.32
C MET A 408 7.06 36.67 -7.49
N LYS A 409 7.84 36.85 -6.41
CA LYS A 409 9.29 36.65 -6.43
C LYS A 409 9.66 35.20 -6.76
N LEU A 410 9.04 34.23 -6.09
CA LEU A 410 9.29 32.80 -6.36
C LEU A 410 8.88 32.40 -7.78
N GLY A 411 7.81 33.00 -8.33
CA GLY A 411 7.41 32.80 -9.72
C GLY A 411 8.47 33.33 -10.69
N GLN A 412 9.04 34.51 -10.45
CA GLN A 412 10.14 35.05 -11.24
C GLN A 412 11.41 34.20 -11.13
N ASP A 413 11.75 33.74 -9.92
CA ASP A 413 12.89 32.83 -9.69
C ASP A 413 12.70 31.51 -10.45
N LEU A 414 11.47 30.97 -10.48
CA LEU A 414 11.13 29.77 -11.24
C LEU A 414 11.26 30.00 -12.75
N ILE A 415 10.76 31.13 -13.27
CA ILE A 415 10.91 31.50 -14.68
C ILE A 415 12.39 31.59 -15.05
N ASN A 416 13.21 32.22 -14.21
CA ASN A 416 14.66 32.32 -14.42
C ASN A 416 15.35 30.96 -14.40
N LEU A 417 14.93 30.04 -13.52
CA LEU A 417 15.44 28.68 -13.45
C LEU A 417 15.07 27.89 -14.72
N LEU A 418 13.81 27.96 -15.14
CA LEU A 418 13.34 27.30 -16.36
C LEU A 418 14.04 27.85 -17.61
N ASN A 419 14.18 29.17 -17.74
CA ASN A 419 14.89 29.78 -18.87
C ASN A 419 16.37 29.37 -18.96
N LYS A 420 17.02 29.04 -17.84
CA LYS A 420 18.43 28.64 -17.82
C LYS A 420 18.66 27.16 -18.10
N GLN A 421 17.72 26.31 -17.72
CA GLN A 421 17.96 24.86 -17.62
C GLN A 421 16.94 24.01 -18.35
N ALA A 422 15.88 24.57 -18.94
CA ALA A 422 14.87 23.80 -19.65
C ALA A 422 15.45 23.07 -20.87
N ASP A 423 15.11 21.78 -21.01
CA ASP A 423 15.44 20.99 -22.19
C ASP A 423 14.63 21.48 -23.41
N LYS A 424 13.42 21.98 -23.16
CA LYS A 424 12.51 22.56 -24.16
C LYS A 424 12.38 24.06 -23.95
N HIS A 425 13.14 24.85 -24.69
CA HIS A 425 12.91 26.29 -24.75
C HIS A 425 11.56 26.56 -25.43
N SER A 426 10.56 26.92 -24.65
CA SER A 426 9.26 27.36 -25.15
C SER A 426 9.06 28.83 -24.84
N LEU A 427 8.50 29.59 -25.78
CA LEU A 427 8.00 30.96 -25.55
C LEU A 427 6.91 31.00 -24.45
N ILE A 428 6.40 29.83 -24.06
CA ILE A 428 5.31 29.61 -23.12
C ILE A 428 5.82 29.49 -21.66
N ILE A 429 7.14 29.51 -21.38
CA ILE A 429 7.66 29.38 -20.00
C ILE A 429 7.03 30.40 -19.06
N ASN A 430 6.95 31.66 -19.48
CA ASN A 430 6.37 32.75 -18.68
C ASN A 430 4.89 32.50 -18.38
N ASP A 431 4.13 32.07 -19.40
CA ASP A 431 2.71 31.79 -19.26
C ASP A 431 2.45 30.52 -18.45
N SER A 432 3.27 29.48 -18.61
CA SER A 432 3.14 28.23 -17.85
C SER A 432 3.24 28.48 -16.33
N VAL A 433 4.10 29.40 -15.91
CA VAL A 433 4.24 29.77 -14.49
C VAL A 433 3.12 30.74 -14.08
N LYS A 434 2.89 31.82 -14.84
CA LYS A 434 1.88 32.85 -14.49
C LYS A 434 0.45 32.36 -14.49
N TYR A 435 0.11 31.33 -15.28
CA TYR A 435 -1.22 30.74 -15.35
C TYR A 435 -1.37 29.47 -14.51
N SER A 436 -0.28 28.99 -13.89
CA SER A 436 -0.34 27.81 -13.02
C SER A 436 -1.23 28.04 -11.80
N LYS A 437 -1.92 27.00 -11.33
CA LYS A 437 -2.80 27.13 -10.16
C LYS A 437 -2.03 27.57 -8.91
N THR A 438 -0.75 27.27 -8.83
CA THR A 438 0.13 27.62 -7.71
C THR A 438 0.48 29.11 -7.67
N PHE A 439 0.70 29.76 -8.82
CA PHE A 439 1.18 31.15 -8.89
C PHE A 439 0.17 32.17 -9.45
N ARG A 440 -0.84 31.73 -10.23
CA ARG A 440 -1.82 32.60 -10.91
C ARG A 440 -2.49 33.58 -9.98
N TRP A 441 -2.85 33.13 -8.79
CA TRP A 441 -3.56 33.96 -7.82
C TRP A 441 -2.74 35.17 -7.37
N ALA A 442 -1.41 35.06 -7.33
CA ALA A 442 -0.53 36.14 -6.93
C ALA A 442 -0.38 37.20 -8.03
N PHE A 443 -0.30 36.77 -9.30
CA PHE A 443 -0.15 37.69 -10.44
C PHE A 443 -1.45 38.40 -10.83
N ARG A 444 -2.60 37.77 -10.57
CA ARG A 444 -3.94 38.30 -10.94
C ARG A 444 -4.74 38.84 -9.75
N ASN A 445 -4.16 38.82 -8.55
CA ASN A 445 -4.83 39.22 -7.32
C ASN A 445 -6.14 38.43 -7.03
N GLU A 446 -6.20 37.16 -7.45
CA GLU A 446 -7.33 36.23 -7.18
C GLU A 446 -7.29 35.72 -5.71
N PRO A 447 -8.34 35.03 -5.21
CA PRO A 447 -8.26 34.29 -3.95
C PRO A 447 -7.16 33.22 -3.99
N ILE A 448 -6.54 32.97 -2.83
CA ILE A 448 -5.44 32.00 -2.71
C ILE A 448 -5.94 30.60 -3.11
N HIS A 449 -5.29 30.02 -4.12
CA HIS A 449 -5.64 28.69 -4.59
C HIS A 449 -5.15 27.60 -3.62
N PRO A 450 -5.90 26.49 -3.42
CA PRO A 450 -5.48 25.39 -2.54
C PRO A 450 -4.08 24.83 -2.81
N ALA A 451 -3.65 24.81 -4.07
CA ALA A 451 -2.29 24.39 -4.45
C ALA A 451 -1.20 25.27 -3.81
N ALA A 452 -1.40 26.58 -3.73
CA ALA A 452 -0.47 27.49 -3.08
C ALA A 452 -0.42 27.27 -1.56
N ILE A 453 -1.58 26.99 -0.96
CA ILE A 453 -1.67 26.64 0.47
C ILE A 453 -0.89 25.35 0.77
N LEU A 454 -0.99 24.34 -0.10
CA LEU A 454 -0.23 23.09 0.05
C LEU A 454 1.28 23.32 -0.05
N LEU A 455 1.73 24.19 -0.96
CA LEU A 455 3.15 24.56 -1.07
C LEU A 455 3.66 25.25 0.21
N MET A 456 2.89 26.17 0.78
CA MET A 456 3.21 26.80 2.07
C MET A 456 3.23 25.80 3.22
N LYS A 457 2.35 24.79 3.19
CA LYS A 457 2.33 23.64 4.12
C LYS A 457 3.43 22.61 3.84
N SER A 458 4.42 22.91 2.99
CA SER A 458 5.57 22.05 2.68
C SER A 458 5.23 20.76 1.90
N TYR A 459 4.14 20.75 1.13
CA TYR A 459 3.80 19.66 0.19
C TYR A 459 4.12 20.04 -1.26
N VAL A 460 4.55 19.04 -2.04
CA VAL A 460 4.76 19.19 -3.48
C VAL A 460 3.44 18.96 -4.20
N THR A 461 2.97 19.96 -4.95
CA THR A 461 1.70 19.89 -5.68
C THR A 461 1.88 19.34 -7.09
N ARG A 462 0.87 18.62 -7.59
CA ARG A 462 0.88 18.11 -8.97
C ARG A 462 0.95 19.21 -10.02
N ASP A 463 0.40 20.39 -9.72
CA ASP A 463 0.46 21.57 -10.58
C ASP A 463 1.90 22.01 -10.80
N LEU A 464 2.69 22.14 -9.72
CA LEU A 464 4.10 22.49 -9.82
C LEU A 464 4.90 21.41 -10.57
N VAL A 465 4.61 20.13 -10.30
CA VAL A 465 5.23 19.01 -11.04
C VAL A 465 4.87 19.06 -12.52
N GLY A 466 3.64 19.47 -12.85
CA GLY A 466 3.17 19.67 -14.22
C GLY A 466 3.98 20.72 -14.97
N ILE A 467 4.32 21.84 -14.32
CA ILE A 467 5.19 22.88 -14.91
C ILE A 467 6.57 22.30 -15.27
N PHE A 468 7.18 21.50 -14.39
CA PHE A 468 8.46 20.88 -14.70
C PHE A 468 8.32 19.81 -15.79
N ARG A 469 7.25 19.00 -15.78
CA ARG A 469 7.02 17.98 -16.82
C ARG A 469 6.81 18.56 -18.22
N SER A 470 6.29 19.79 -18.34
CA SER A 470 6.16 20.43 -19.66
C SER A 470 7.49 20.85 -20.27
N HIS A 471 8.50 21.14 -19.44
CA HIS A 471 9.77 21.72 -19.88
C HIS A 471 10.97 20.74 -19.83
N PHE A 472 10.84 19.60 -19.14
CA PHE A 472 11.89 18.60 -18.97
C PHE A 472 11.45 17.21 -19.44
N ASN A 473 12.38 16.46 -20.05
CA ASN A 473 12.06 15.14 -20.60
C ASN A 473 12.14 14.01 -19.55
N THR A 474 12.94 14.15 -18.50
CA THR A 474 13.18 13.07 -17.53
C THR A 474 12.74 13.41 -16.12
N ILE A 475 12.16 12.43 -15.41
CA ILE A 475 11.78 12.62 -13.99
C ILE A 475 13.00 12.84 -13.08
N LYS A 476 14.18 12.34 -13.49
CA LYS A 476 15.44 12.50 -12.76
C LYS A 476 15.89 13.97 -12.78
N THR A 477 15.90 14.62 -13.94
CA THR A 477 16.23 16.06 -14.07
C THR A 477 15.20 16.92 -13.34
N ILE A 478 13.91 16.58 -13.44
CA ILE A 478 12.85 17.26 -12.68
C ILE A 478 13.14 17.18 -11.17
N THR A 479 13.45 15.99 -10.65
CA THR A 479 13.71 15.81 -9.21
C THR A 479 14.94 16.62 -8.76
N THR A 480 16.01 16.65 -9.56
CA THR A 480 17.24 17.39 -9.21
C THR A 480 17.06 18.90 -9.18
N LEU A 481 16.11 19.44 -9.94
CA LEU A 481 15.86 20.90 -10.00
C LEU A 481 14.70 21.34 -9.11
N LEU A 482 13.66 20.52 -9.00
CA LEU A 482 12.49 20.79 -8.18
C LEU A 482 12.83 20.80 -6.69
N LEU A 483 13.61 19.84 -6.19
CA LEU A 483 13.88 19.74 -4.75
C LEU A 483 14.67 20.94 -4.20
N PRO A 484 15.75 21.43 -4.85
CA PRO A 484 16.38 22.70 -4.47
C PRO A 484 15.44 23.90 -4.55
N PHE A 485 14.58 23.96 -5.57
CA PHE A 485 13.61 25.04 -5.71
C PHE A 485 12.57 25.05 -4.57
N ILE A 486 12.04 23.88 -4.19
CA ILE A 486 11.16 23.74 -3.03
C ILE A 486 11.89 24.13 -1.74
N HIS A 487 13.18 23.81 -1.63
CA HIS A 487 13.99 24.25 -0.49
C HIS A 487 14.08 25.77 -0.42
N HIS A 488 14.36 26.43 -1.53
CA HIS A 488 14.35 27.89 -1.64
C HIS A 488 12.99 28.45 -1.21
N CYS A 489 11.88 27.96 -1.76
CA CYS A 489 10.52 28.37 -1.39
C CYS A 489 10.28 28.25 0.13
N SER A 490 10.61 27.10 0.71
CA SER A 490 10.44 26.84 2.14
C SER A 490 11.28 27.77 3.00
N MET A 491 12.47 28.17 2.56
CA MET A 491 13.32 29.11 3.30
C MET A 491 12.80 30.53 3.18
N THR A 492 12.28 30.94 2.02
CA THR A 492 11.65 32.26 1.82
C THR A 492 10.42 32.44 2.71
N PHE A 493 9.53 31.44 2.80
CA PHE A 493 8.39 31.51 3.73
C PHE A 493 8.84 31.64 5.20
N LYS A 494 9.92 30.96 5.57
CA LYS A 494 10.48 31.01 6.92
C LYS A 494 11.14 32.36 7.23
N SER A 495 11.85 32.96 6.27
CA SER A 495 12.54 34.24 6.46
C SER A 495 11.61 35.43 6.42
N ASP A 496 10.63 35.42 5.52
CA ASP A 496 9.88 36.63 5.18
C ASP A 496 8.57 36.72 5.97
N LEU A 497 7.92 35.57 6.25
CA LEU A 497 6.67 35.52 7.02
C LEU A 497 6.91 35.10 8.47
N TRP A 498 7.53 33.94 8.68
CA TRP A 498 7.65 33.37 10.02
C TRP A 498 8.59 34.19 10.93
N LYS A 499 9.65 34.78 10.38
CA LYS A 499 10.55 35.67 11.13
C LYS A 499 9.81 36.91 11.64
N LEU A 500 9.01 37.55 10.80
CA LEU A 500 8.20 38.73 11.15
C LEU A 500 7.22 38.41 12.28
N ARG A 501 6.52 37.27 12.18
CA ARG A 501 5.67 36.76 13.26
C ARG A 501 6.46 36.54 14.55
N ASN A 502 7.66 35.94 14.47
CA ASN A 502 8.49 35.70 15.65
C ASN A 502 9.00 36.98 16.30
N GLU A 503 9.20 38.06 15.55
CA GLU A 503 9.55 39.37 16.09
C GLU A 503 8.37 39.93 16.90
N LYS A 504 7.15 39.89 16.37
CA LYS A 504 5.93 40.23 17.12
C LYS A 504 5.73 39.37 18.37
N TRP A 505 6.01 38.07 18.29
CA TRP A 505 5.99 37.19 19.47
C TRP A 505 7.03 37.59 20.53
N LYS A 506 8.22 38.03 20.13
CA LYS A 506 9.24 38.51 21.09
C LYS A 506 8.75 39.73 21.85
N LEU A 507 8.09 40.68 21.18
CA LEU A 507 7.51 41.88 21.79
C LEU A 507 6.42 41.52 22.81
N LEU A 508 5.47 40.67 22.41
CA LEU A 508 4.43 40.19 23.34
C LEU A 508 5.03 39.43 24.53
N ARG A 509 6.07 38.63 24.28
CA ARG A 509 6.74 37.88 25.34
C ARG A 509 7.45 38.81 26.33
N THR A 510 8.02 39.93 25.87
CA THR A 510 8.62 40.95 26.74
C THR A 510 7.57 41.73 27.51
N GLU A 511 6.44 42.07 26.89
CA GLU A 511 5.29 42.70 27.57
C GLU A 511 4.73 41.83 28.70
N LEU A 512 4.71 40.50 28.51
CA LEU A 512 4.29 39.54 29.53
C LEU A 512 5.38 39.21 30.56
N GLY A 513 6.57 39.81 30.47
CA GLY A 513 7.69 39.52 31.39
C GLY A 513 8.22 38.07 31.31
N LEU A 514 7.94 37.34 30.23
CA LEU A 514 8.25 35.91 30.13
C LEU A 514 9.68 35.67 29.62
N THR A 515 10.41 34.78 30.30
CA THR A 515 11.75 34.36 29.87
C THR A 515 11.72 32.93 29.30
N LYS A 516 12.81 32.52 28.62
CA LYS A 516 12.95 31.10 28.20
C LYS A 516 12.89 30.13 29.38
N LYS A 517 13.36 30.56 30.57
CA LYS A 517 13.33 29.75 31.80
C LYS A 517 11.89 29.51 32.27
N SER A 518 10.99 30.47 32.07
CA SER A 518 9.56 30.34 32.40
C SER A 518 8.92 29.12 31.70
N PHE A 519 9.25 28.89 30.43
CA PHE A 519 8.73 27.73 29.68
C PHE A 519 9.39 26.40 30.07
N LEU A 520 10.69 26.41 30.40
CA LEU A 520 11.43 25.21 30.82
C LEU A 520 10.98 24.71 32.19
N ASN A 521 10.76 25.63 33.13
CA ASN A 521 10.38 25.33 34.51
C ASN A 521 8.86 25.24 34.70
N TYR A 522 8.05 25.52 33.67
CA TYR A 522 6.60 25.54 33.74
C TYR A 522 6.00 24.33 34.47
N ARG A 523 6.39 23.11 34.07
CA ARG A 523 5.87 21.88 34.69
C ARG A 523 6.36 21.67 36.12
N LYS A 524 7.57 22.15 36.46
CA LYS A 524 8.13 22.06 37.81
C LYS A 524 7.42 23.03 38.77
N ASN A 525 7.13 24.24 38.30
CA ASN A 525 6.48 25.29 39.07
C ASN A 525 5.00 24.96 39.35
N ILE A 526 4.30 24.37 38.39
CA ILE A 526 2.90 23.94 38.61
C ILE A 526 2.77 22.83 39.65
N THR A 527 3.74 21.92 39.72
CA THR A 527 3.71 20.82 40.70
C THR A 527 4.12 21.25 42.10
N SER A 528 4.71 22.44 42.26
CA SER A 528 5.25 22.92 43.54
C SER A 528 4.36 23.93 44.26
N ASP A 529 3.30 24.43 43.61
CA ASP A 529 2.47 25.51 44.15
C ASP A 529 1.00 25.06 44.36
N PRO A 530 0.60 24.71 45.61
CA PRO A 530 -0.73 24.16 45.88
C PRO A 530 -1.89 25.15 45.64
N LEU A 531 -1.63 26.46 45.70
CA LEU A 531 -2.64 27.51 45.46
C LEU A 531 -3.01 27.63 43.96
N VAL A 532 -2.06 27.38 43.07
CA VAL A 532 -2.29 27.36 41.60
C VAL A 532 -3.15 26.16 41.18
N ILE A 533 -3.09 25.06 41.93
CA ILE A 533 -3.95 23.88 41.69
C ILE A 533 -5.42 24.22 42.00
N HIS A 534 -5.68 25.09 42.98
CA HIS A 534 -7.03 25.45 43.41
C HIS A 534 -7.73 26.43 42.45
N ASP A 535 -7.01 27.40 41.87
CA ASP A 535 -7.55 28.31 40.83
C ASP A 535 -7.82 27.62 39.48
N ILE A 536 -7.26 26.42 39.26
CA ILE A 536 -7.60 25.55 38.11
C ILE A 536 -8.94 24.80 38.36
N THR A 537 -9.41 24.75 39.61
CA THR A 537 -10.65 24.11 40.04
C THR A 537 -11.58 25.14 40.69
N PRO A 538 -12.38 25.88 39.91
CA PRO A 538 -13.65 25.31 39.47
C PRO A 538 -14.16 25.88 38.13
N LEU A 539 -13.65 25.41 36.98
CA LEU A 539 -14.45 25.43 35.73
C LEU A 539 -13.91 24.51 34.61
N ASP A 540 -12.64 24.07 34.66
CA ASP A 540 -12.03 23.32 33.55
C ASP A 540 -11.48 21.92 33.90
N SER A 541 -11.65 21.45 35.14
CA SER A 541 -11.22 20.12 35.61
C SER A 541 -12.01 18.94 35.03
N ARG A 542 -13.06 19.19 34.23
CA ARG A 542 -13.74 18.15 33.41
C ARG A 542 -13.22 18.08 31.97
N ARG A 543 -12.14 18.79 31.60
CA ARG A 543 -11.46 18.53 30.33
C ARG A 543 -10.42 17.43 30.51
N ASN A 544 -10.92 16.19 30.40
CA ASN A 544 -10.16 14.97 30.13
C ASN A 544 -8.81 15.24 29.42
N PRO A 545 -7.68 14.61 29.78
CA PRO A 545 -6.45 14.67 29.00
C PRO A 545 -6.64 14.24 27.52
N ARG A 546 -7.77 13.56 27.20
CA ARG A 546 -8.24 13.34 25.83
C ARG A 546 -8.58 14.64 25.07
N LYS A 547 -9.09 15.71 25.70
CA LYS A 547 -9.40 17.00 25.06
C LYS A 547 -8.15 17.80 24.68
N ARG A 548 -7.05 17.72 25.44
CA ARG A 548 -5.75 18.33 25.06
C ARG A 548 -5.18 17.74 23.77
N LYS A 549 -5.47 16.46 23.47
CA LYS A 549 -5.09 15.78 22.21
C LYS A 549 -5.93 16.21 20.99
N ILE A 550 -7.07 16.89 21.18
CA ILE A 550 -8.00 17.19 20.07
C ILE A 550 -7.50 18.35 19.20
N PHE A 551 -6.82 19.34 19.80
CA PHE A 551 -6.46 20.58 19.10
C PHE A 551 -5.00 20.67 18.68
N THR A 552 -4.12 19.76 19.12
CA THR A 552 -2.71 19.78 18.77
C THR A 552 -2.32 18.49 18.07
N TYR A 553 -1.64 18.60 16.92
CA TYR A 553 -1.10 17.42 16.24
C TYR A 553 -0.12 16.70 17.18
N THR A 554 -0.54 15.55 17.68
CA THR A 554 0.33 14.61 18.35
C THR A 554 0.65 13.53 17.35
N ASN A 555 1.93 13.32 17.03
CA ASN A 555 2.30 12.22 16.15
C ASN A 555 1.75 10.93 16.77
N PRO A 556 0.86 10.20 16.08
CA PRO A 556 0.28 8.97 16.62
C PRO A 556 1.34 7.93 16.96
N PHE A 557 2.54 8.04 16.39
CA PHE A 557 3.70 7.17 16.62
C PHE A 557 4.72 7.73 17.62
N CYS A 558 4.54 8.96 18.12
CA CYS A 558 5.37 9.54 19.19
C CYS A 558 4.52 9.86 20.42
N ASN A 559 3.78 8.87 20.95
CA ASN A 559 3.42 8.92 22.35
C ASN A 559 4.67 8.61 23.20
N ASN A 560 4.87 9.27 24.35
CA ASN A 560 6.00 9.00 25.25
C ASN A 560 6.26 7.50 25.41
N PHE A 561 7.53 7.08 25.47
CA PHE A 561 7.97 5.69 25.76
C PHE A 561 7.24 5.01 26.93
N ARG A 562 6.66 5.78 27.87
CA ARG A 562 5.80 5.28 28.95
C ARG A 562 4.44 4.71 28.50
N ASN A 563 3.85 5.23 27.42
CA ASN A 563 2.57 4.73 26.88
C ASN A 563 2.75 3.57 25.90
N PHE A 564 3.99 3.27 25.48
CA PHE A 564 4.31 2.12 24.63
C PHE A 564 4.20 0.78 25.35
N LYS A 565 4.06 0.77 26.70
CA LYS A 565 3.81 -0.46 27.48
C LYS A 565 2.52 -1.20 27.06
N LEU A 566 1.61 -0.55 26.33
CA LEU A 566 0.28 -1.09 26.00
C LEU A 566 0.00 -1.30 24.50
N GLU A 567 0.92 -0.93 23.60
CA GLU A 567 0.71 -1.14 22.16
C GLU A 567 1.25 -2.51 21.72
N LYS A 568 0.32 -3.41 21.36
CA LYS A 568 0.61 -4.76 20.80
C LYS A 568 1.62 -4.71 19.65
N ASP A 569 1.60 -3.64 18.85
CA ASP A 569 2.49 -3.42 17.71
C ASP A 569 3.95 -3.17 18.12
N PHE A 570 4.20 -2.60 19.31
CA PHE A 570 5.56 -2.38 19.83
C PHE A 570 6.13 -3.65 20.45
N LEU A 571 5.31 -4.43 21.16
CA LEU A 571 5.68 -5.77 21.61
C LEU A 571 6.06 -6.66 20.41
N PHE A 572 5.30 -6.60 19.31
CA PHE A 572 5.66 -7.28 18.07
C PHE A 572 7.03 -6.84 17.53
N ILE A 573 7.31 -5.53 17.43
CA ILE A 573 8.62 -5.04 16.98
C ILE A 573 9.73 -5.51 17.95
N LEU A 574 9.48 -5.51 19.26
CA LEU A 574 10.43 -5.96 20.27
C LEU A 574 10.75 -7.46 20.10
N PHE A 575 9.74 -8.31 19.97
CA PHE A 575 9.87 -9.77 19.83
C PHE A 575 10.35 -10.22 18.44
N THR A 576 10.11 -9.43 17.39
CA THR A 576 10.51 -9.77 16.00
C THR A 576 11.76 -9.03 15.52
N SER A 577 12.28 -8.09 16.30
CA SER A 577 13.53 -7.39 15.95
C SER A 577 14.76 -8.24 16.25
N SER A 578 15.73 -8.18 15.35
CA SER A 578 16.97 -8.98 15.38
C SER A 578 17.99 -8.56 16.44
N ASN A 579 17.60 -7.71 17.39
CA ASN A 579 18.45 -7.21 18.48
C ASN A 579 17.93 -7.63 19.87
N PHE A 580 17.01 -8.60 19.94
CA PHE A 580 16.42 -9.07 21.21
C PHE A 580 17.47 -9.46 22.27
N LEU A 581 18.62 -9.99 21.86
CA LEU A 581 19.75 -10.31 22.76
C LEU A 581 20.40 -9.08 23.43
N HIS A 582 20.22 -7.87 22.90
CA HIS A 582 20.80 -6.63 23.43
C HIS A 582 19.80 -5.75 24.18
N SER A 583 18.54 -6.16 24.31
CA SER A 583 17.51 -5.44 25.09
C SER A 583 17.56 -5.67 26.60
N GLY A 584 18.51 -6.46 27.10
CA GLY A 584 18.67 -6.82 28.52
C GLY A 584 18.54 -5.67 29.54
N PRO A 585 19.10 -4.46 29.32
CA PRO A 585 18.98 -3.36 30.27
C PRO A 585 17.56 -2.78 30.41
N PHE A 586 16.66 -3.08 29.46
CA PHE A 586 15.33 -2.49 29.38
C PHE A 586 14.30 -3.20 30.29
N PHE A 587 14.51 -4.50 30.57
CA PHE A 587 13.62 -5.31 31.40
C PHE A 587 13.67 -4.92 32.88
N ASN A 588 14.78 -4.37 33.36
CA ASN A 588 14.93 -3.89 34.74
C ASN A 588 14.05 -2.65 35.05
N HIS A 589 13.42 -2.04 34.05
CA HIS A 589 12.49 -0.91 34.22
C HIS A 589 11.00 -1.31 34.09
N LEU A 590 10.72 -2.60 33.90
CA LEU A 590 9.37 -3.17 33.93
C LEU A 590 9.09 -3.75 35.33
N GLU A 591 8.92 -2.89 36.34
CA GLU A 591 8.23 -3.31 37.56
C GLU A 591 6.80 -3.72 37.17
N CYS A 592 6.53 -5.02 37.26
CA CYS A 592 5.26 -5.64 36.93
C CYS A 592 4.49 -5.81 38.24
N ASN A 593 3.62 -4.86 38.59
CA ASN A 593 2.76 -4.96 39.77
C ASN A 593 1.32 -5.38 39.46
N ASP A 594 1.01 -5.74 38.22
CA ASP A 594 -0.31 -6.24 37.86
C ASP A 594 -0.19 -7.57 37.12
N ILE A 595 -0.93 -8.58 37.59
CA ILE A 595 -1.15 -9.83 36.88
C ILE A 595 -1.89 -9.47 35.58
N ILE A 596 -1.15 -9.39 34.48
CA ILE A 596 -1.72 -9.19 33.15
C ILE A 596 -2.35 -10.53 32.74
N ASN A 597 -3.66 -10.66 32.89
CA ASN A 597 -4.44 -11.67 32.17
C ASN A 597 -4.39 -11.36 30.67
N LEU A 598 -3.41 -11.95 29.99
CA LEU A 598 -3.29 -11.97 28.53
C LEU A 598 -4.37 -12.89 27.95
N LEU A 599 -5.57 -12.35 27.73
CA LEU A 599 -6.54 -13.00 26.86
C LEU A 599 -6.11 -12.77 25.41
N PHE A 600 -5.36 -13.72 24.85
CA PHE A 600 -5.07 -13.82 23.41
C PHE A 600 -6.36 -14.19 22.66
N THR A 601 -7.20 -13.19 22.41
CA THR A 601 -8.20 -13.30 21.35
C THR A 601 -7.53 -12.84 20.05
N TYR A 602 -7.29 -13.80 19.16
CA TYR A 602 -6.58 -13.75 17.88
C TYR A 602 -5.05 -13.68 17.99
N LEU A 603 -4.40 -14.72 17.41
CA LEU A 603 -3.00 -15.14 17.47
C LEU A 603 -2.61 -15.98 18.70
N TYR A 604 -2.82 -17.29 18.57
CA TYR A 604 -2.10 -18.29 19.36
C TYR A 604 -0.65 -18.37 18.83
N PHE A 605 0.31 -17.92 19.64
CA PHE A 605 1.72 -18.26 19.49
C PHE A 605 2.13 -19.05 20.73
N GLU A 606 2.35 -20.35 20.59
CA GLU A 606 3.17 -21.07 21.56
C GLU A 606 4.63 -20.68 21.32
N LEU A 607 5.17 -19.85 22.21
CA LEU A 607 6.59 -19.56 22.31
C LEU A 607 7.32 -20.81 22.79
N PHE A 608 7.95 -21.55 21.89
CA PHE A 608 8.93 -22.57 22.27
C PHE A 608 10.35 -22.11 22.01
N TYR A 609 11.14 -22.16 23.08
CA TYR A 609 12.60 -22.09 23.11
C TYR A 609 13.19 -23.25 22.30
N LEU A 610 14.20 -22.95 21.48
CA LEU A 610 15.40 -23.78 21.26
C LEU A 610 16.56 -22.88 20.83
#